data_AF-A0A0N0SX57-F1
#
_entry.id   AF-A0A0N0SX57-F1
#
_cell.length_a   1.000
_cell.length_b   1.000
_cell.length_c   1.000
_cell.angle_alpha   90.00
_cell.angle_beta   90.00
_cell.angle_gamma   90.00
#
_symmetry.space_group_name_H-M   'P 1'
#
loop_
_entity.id
_entity.type
_entity.pdbx_description
1 polymer ?
#
loop_
_entity_poly.entity_id
_entity_poly.type
_entity_poly.pdbx_seq_one_letter_code
_entity_poly.pdbx_strand_id
1 'polypeptide(L)'
;MPTLVNEIEGHLLIAATRQEGQEAAARFSARLDWLTSHQQDEVERQFAAEHLALARASWQRTAVRGAELRAEYEGKYRRLKGRLTAVCLTVVATTVPLTLLVLAPLRR
;
A
#
# COMPACT_ATOMS: atom_id res chain seq x y z
N MET A 1 15.72 -5.00 7.82
CA MET A 1 14.57 -5.60 8.53
C MET A 1 13.25 -5.47 7.77
N PRO A 2 12.79 -4.30 7.29
CA PRO A 2 11.50 -4.22 6.57
C PRO A 2 11.51 -4.91 5.19
N THR A 3 12.69 -5.03 4.56
CA THR A 3 12.85 -5.67 3.25
C THR A 3 12.61 -7.18 3.28
N LEU A 4 13.11 -7.87 4.32
CA LEU A 4 12.94 -9.32 4.48
C LEU A 4 11.48 -9.69 4.76
N VAL A 5 10.79 -8.90 5.58
CA VAL A 5 9.37 -9.11 5.87
C VAL A 5 8.54 -8.98 4.59
N ASN A 6 8.80 -7.95 3.79
CA ASN A 6 8.09 -7.74 2.52
C ASN A 6 8.34 -8.86 1.49
N GLU A 7 9.55 -9.41 1.45
CA GLU A 7 9.89 -10.54 0.58
C GLU A 7 9.17 -11.82 1.02
N ILE A 8 9.16 -12.12 2.33
CA ILE A 8 8.42 -13.25 2.89
C ILE A 8 6.93 -13.10 2.64
N GLU A 9 6.36 -11.92 2.91
CA GLU A 9 4.94 -11.64 2.63
C GLU A 9 4.61 -11.83 1.16
N GLY A 10 5.45 -11.35 0.24
CA GLY A 10 5.28 -11.57 -1.20
C GLY A 10 5.27 -13.04 -1.59
N HIS A 11 6.19 -13.84 -1.03
CA HIS A 11 6.23 -15.28 -1.26
C HIS A 11 5.00 -15.99 -0.71
N LEU A 12 4.56 -15.65 0.50
CA LEU A 12 3.37 -16.22 1.12
C LEU A 12 2.11 -15.90 0.33
N LEU A 13 2.00 -14.67 -0.18
CA LEU A 13 0.87 -14.21 -0.96
C LEU A 13 0.77 -14.96 -2.29
N ILE A 14 1.90 -15.18 -2.98
CA ILE A 14 1.93 -15.99 -4.21
C ILE A 14 1.59 -17.46 -3.92
N ALA A 15 2.11 -18.02 -2.83
CA ALA A 15 1.83 -19.40 -2.45
C ALA A 15 0.34 -19.61 -2.12
N ALA A 16 -0.25 -18.70 -1.34
CA ALA A 16 -1.67 -18.72 -0.99
C ALA A 16 -2.54 -18.65 -2.24
N THR A 17 -2.29 -17.70 -3.15
CA THR A 17 -3.12 -17.56 -4.36
C THR A 17 -2.97 -18.70 -5.35
N ARG A 18 -1.81 -19.37 -5.39
CA ARG A 18 -1.67 -20.61 -6.15
C ARG A 18 -2.60 -21.70 -5.58
N GLN A 19 -2.62 -21.87 -4.26
CA GLN A 19 -3.50 -22.85 -3.62
C GLN A 19 -4.97 -22.50 -3.82
N GLU A 20 -5.36 -21.24 -3.62
CA GLU A 20 -6.72 -20.75 -3.87
C GLU A 20 -7.15 -20.99 -5.33
N GLY A 21 -6.25 -20.74 -6.28
CA GLY A 21 -6.49 -20.99 -7.70
C GLY A 21 -6.73 -22.47 -8.01
N GLN A 22 -5.97 -23.38 -7.39
CA GLN A 22 -6.15 -24.82 -7.52
C GLN A 22 -7.47 -25.30 -6.90
N GLU A 23 -7.82 -24.82 -5.70
CA GLU A 23 -9.09 -25.16 -5.04
C GLU A 23 -10.29 -24.60 -5.81
N ALA A 24 -10.17 -23.39 -6.37
CA ALA A 24 -11.20 -22.80 -7.21
C ALA A 24 -11.36 -23.55 -8.54
N ALA A 25 -10.24 -23.97 -9.16
CA ALA A 25 -10.21 -24.79 -10.35
C ALA A 25 -10.95 -26.12 -10.13
N ALA A 26 -10.59 -26.87 -9.08
CA ALA A 26 -11.21 -28.15 -8.74
C ALA A 26 -12.71 -28.00 -8.43
N ARG A 27 -13.11 -26.95 -7.71
CA ARG A 27 -14.54 -26.65 -7.47
C ARG A 27 -15.29 -26.30 -8.75
N PHE A 28 -14.63 -25.65 -9.71
CA PHE A 28 -15.24 -25.28 -10.98
C PHE A 28 -15.40 -26.49 -11.90
N SER A 29 -14.35 -27.30 -12.06
CA SER A 29 -14.36 -28.51 -12.89
C SER A 29 -15.29 -29.59 -12.35
N ALA A 30 -15.42 -29.74 -11.03
CA ALA A 30 -16.34 -30.70 -10.40
C ALA A 30 -17.82 -30.44 -10.74
N ARG A 31 -18.16 -29.25 -11.24
CA ARG A 31 -19.52 -28.90 -11.73
C ARG A 31 -19.73 -29.20 -13.21
N LEU A 32 -18.72 -29.76 -13.88
CA LEU A 32 -18.71 -30.11 -15.29
C LEU A 32 -18.56 -31.63 -15.44
N ASP A 33 -19.59 -32.33 -14.99
CA ASP A 33 -19.75 -33.78 -14.89
C ASP A 33 -19.75 -34.51 -16.25
N TRP A 34 -19.73 -33.76 -17.35
CA TRP A 34 -19.57 -34.27 -18.72
C TRP A 34 -18.11 -34.30 -19.20
N LEU A 35 -17.16 -33.76 -18.43
CA LEU A 35 -15.73 -33.78 -18.78
C LEU A 35 -15.10 -35.13 -18.45
N THR A 36 -14.23 -35.59 -19.35
CA THR A 36 -13.30 -36.68 -19.03
C THR A 36 -12.21 -36.20 -18.08
N SER A 37 -11.56 -37.11 -17.35
CA SER A 37 -10.48 -36.76 -16.41
C SER A 37 -9.35 -35.95 -17.06
N HIS A 38 -8.99 -36.25 -18.31
CA HIS A 38 -7.98 -35.49 -19.05
C HIS A 38 -8.42 -34.06 -19.35
N GLN A 39 -9.70 -33.86 -19.73
CA GLN A 39 -10.23 -32.53 -19.99
C GLN A 39 -10.39 -31.72 -18.68
N GLN A 40 -10.76 -32.39 -17.60
CA GLN A 40 -10.81 -31.79 -16.26
C GLN A 40 -9.44 -31.29 -15.83
N ASP A 41 -8.40 -32.12 -15.94
CA ASP A 41 -7.01 -31.73 -15.62
C ASP A 41 -6.53 -30.52 -16.43
N GLU A 42 -6.84 -30.49 -17.73
CA GLU A 42 -6.49 -29.36 -18.61
C GLU A 42 -7.21 -28.07 -18.20
N VAL A 43 -8.51 -28.14 -17.92
CA VAL A 43 -9.31 -26.99 -17.46
C VAL A 43 -8.78 -26.49 -16.13
N GLU A 44 -8.47 -27.39 -15.19
CA GLU A 44 -7.95 -27.01 -13.88
C GLU A 44 -6.60 -26.29 -13.98
N ARG A 45 -5.69 -26.80 -14.82
CA ARG A 45 -4.39 -26.14 -15.09
C ARG A 45 -4.57 -24.74 -15.68
N GLN A 46 -5.40 -24.61 -16.70
CA GLN A 46 -5.63 -23.32 -17.37
C GLN A 46 -6.33 -22.32 -16.44
N PHE A 47 -7.34 -22.77 -15.68
CA PHE A 47 -8.03 -21.94 -14.70
C PHE A 47 -7.07 -21.42 -13.64
N ALA A 48 -6.25 -22.30 -13.04
CA ALA A 48 -5.31 -21.90 -11.99
C ALA A 48 -4.28 -20.88 -12.50
N ALA A 49 -3.82 -21.04 -13.75
CA ALA A 49 -2.90 -20.10 -14.39
C ALA A 49 -3.54 -18.72 -14.60
N GLU A 50 -4.76 -18.69 -15.15
CA GLU A 50 -5.51 -17.44 -15.35
C GLU A 50 -5.87 -16.76 -14.04
N HIS A 51 -6.26 -17.54 -13.02
CA HIS A 51 -6.55 -17.02 -11.69
C HIS A 51 -5.34 -16.29 -11.09
N LEU A 52 -4.15 -16.90 -11.19
CA LEU A 52 -2.92 -16.29 -10.72
C LEU A 52 -2.56 -15.01 -11.52
N ALA A 53 -2.78 -15.01 -12.84
CA ALA A 53 -2.54 -13.86 -13.68
C ALA A 53 -3.46 -12.67 -13.31
N LEU A 54 -4.75 -12.94 -13.12
CA LEU A 54 -5.74 -11.94 -12.71
C LEU A 54 -5.44 -11.37 -11.32
N ALA A 55 -5.10 -12.24 -10.36
CA ALA A 55 -4.72 -11.80 -9.01
C ALA A 55 -3.50 -10.89 -9.04
N ARG A 56 -2.45 -11.28 -9.78
CA ARG A 56 -1.24 -10.46 -9.96
C ARG A 56 -1.56 -9.09 -10.57
N ALA A 57 -2.37 -9.05 -11.62
CA ALA A 57 -2.78 -7.80 -12.24
C ALA A 57 -3.58 -6.91 -11.28
N SER A 58 -4.45 -7.51 -10.47
CA SER A 58 -5.22 -6.81 -9.44
C SER A 58 -4.32 -6.18 -8.38
N TRP A 59 -3.35 -6.93 -7.84
CA TRP A 59 -2.41 -6.41 -6.85
C TRP A 59 -1.52 -5.31 -7.43
N GLN A 60 -1.05 -5.43 -8.67
CA GLN A 60 -0.27 -4.38 -9.32
C GLN A 60 -1.06 -3.07 -9.43
N ARG A 61 -2.33 -3.14 -9.85
CA ARG A 61 -3.20 -1.95 -9.89
C ARG A 61 -3.38 -1.34 -8.51
N THR A 62 -3.64 -2.15 -7.48
CA THR A 62 -3.79 -1.68 -6.10
C THR A 62 -2.51 -1.06 -5.56
N ALA A 63 -1.35 -1.65 -5.84
CA ALA A 63 -0.06 -1.12 -5.44
C ALA A 63 0.24 0.24 -6.07
N VAL A 64 0.00 0.37 -7.39
CA VAL A 64 0.13 1.64 -8.11
C VAL A 64 -0.80 2.69 -7.51
N ARG A 65 -2.08 2.35 -7.33
CA ARG A 65 -3.06 3.29 -6.77
C ARG A 65 -2.74 3.70 -5.33
N GLY A 66 -2.24 2.76 -4.53
CA GLY A 66 -1.79 3.03 -3.16
C GLY A 66 -0.59 4.00 -3.14
N ALA A 67 0.36 3.82 -4.06
CA ALA A 67 1.50 4.72 -4.21
C ALA A 67 1.08 6.13 -4.64
N GLU A 68 0.15 6.24 -5.60
CA GLU A 68 -0.42 7.53 -6.01
C GLU A 68 -1.10 8.26 -4.85
N LEU A 69 -2.00 7.57 -4.13
CA LEU A 69 -2.66 8.12 -2.96
C LEU A 69 -1.64 8.59 -1.92
N ARG A 70 -0.64 7.74 -1.62
CA ARG A 70 0.42 8.09 -0.67
C ARG A 70 1.15 9.36 -1.11
N ALA A 71 1.50 9.49 -2.40
CA ALA A 71 2.17 10.67 -2.92
C ALA A 71 1.31 11.93 -2.79
N GLU A 72 0.00 11.84 -3.07
CA GLU A 72 -0.95 12.94 -2.88
C GLU A 72 -1.04 13.38 -1.40
N TYR A 73 -1.19 12.42 -0.49
CA TYR A 73 -1.28 12.68 0.95
C TYR A 73 0.03 13.28 1.50
N GLU A 74 1.18 12.72 1.13
CA GLU A 74 2.48 13.26 1.53
C GLU A 74 2.70 14.66 0.98
N GLY A 75 2.26 14.96 -0.25
CA GLY A 75 2.30 16.30 -0.82
C GLY A 75 1.52 17.31 0.02
N LYS A 76 0.26 16.98 0.36
CA LYS A 76 -0.58 17.81 1.23
C LYS A 76 0.02 17.98 2.61
N TYR A 77 0.53 16.90 3.21
CA TYR A 77 1.15 16.92 4.53
C TYR A 77 2.43 17.76 4.56
N ARG A 78 3.32 17.61 3.57
CA ARG A 78 4.53 18.42 3.44
C ARG A 78 4.21 19.91 3.37
N ARG A 79 3.17 20.29 2.61
CA ARG A 79 2.72 21.69 2.53
C ARG A 79 2.19 22.21 3.86
N LEU A 80 1.38 21.42 4.57
CA LEU A 80 0.86 21.81 5.88
C LEU A 80 1.98 21.94 6.91
N LYS A 81 2.90 20.97 6.95
CA LYS A 81 4.08 21.00 7.81
C LYS A 81 4.94 22.22 7.53
N GLY A 82 5.15 22.58 6.26
CA GLY A 82 5.85 23.81 5.87
C GLY A 82 5.18 25.08 6.38
N ARG A 83 3.84 25.17 6.30
CA ARG A 83 3.09 26.32 6.83
C ARG A 83 3.18 26.41 8.35
N LEU A 84 3.00 25.30 9.06
CA LEU A 84 3.08 25.27 10.52
C LEU A 84 4.48 25.63 11.03
N THR A 85 5.52 25.09 10.39
CA THR A 85 6.91 25.43 10.72
C THR A 85 7.19 26.92 10.47
N ALA A 86 6.74 27.48 9.34
CA ALA A 86 6.87 28.91 9.07
C ALA A 86 6.13 29.78 10.11
N VAL A 87 4.89 29.43 10.49
CA VAL A 87 4.13 30.13 11.52
C VAL A 87 4.85 30.07 12.87
N CYS A 88 5.30 28.88 13.29
CA CYS A 88 6.08 28.73 14.52
C CYS A 88 7.35 29.59 14.51
N LEU A 89 8.11 29.59 13.42
CA LEU A 89 9.32 30.41 13.29
C LEU A 89 8.99 31.91 13.38
N THR A 90 7.94 32.37 12.70
CA THR A 90 7.51 33.78 12.76
C THR A 90 7.05 34.17 14.16
N VAL A 91 6.31 33.31 14.85
CA VAL A 91 5.88 33.56 16.24
C VAL A 91 7.10 33.65 17.16
N VAL A 92 8.04 32.72 17.08
CA VAL A 92 9.27 32.78 17.90
C VAL A 92 10.09 34.03 17.56
N ALA A 93 10.29 34.33 16.27
CA ALA A 93 11.08 35.46 15.82
C ALA A 93 10.48 36.82 16.21
N THR A 94 9.16 36.91 16.44
CA THR A 94 8.48 38.15 16.87
C THR A 94 8.34 38.25 18.39
N THR A 95 7.99 37.15 19.06
CA THR A 95 7.77 37.13 20.51
C THR A 95 9.07 37.28 21.30
N VAL A 96 10.18 36.68 20.87
CA VAL A 96 11.48 36.80 21.55
C VAL A 96 11.99 38.26 21.60
N PRO A 97 12.10 39.01 20.48
CA PRO A 97 12.54 40.39 20.56
C PRO A 97 11.52 41.28 21.28
N LEU A 98 10.21 41.03 21.13
CA LEU A 98 9.18 41.79 21.84
C LEU A 98 9.30 41.61 23.36
N THR A 99 9.45 40.38 23.83
CA THR A 99 9.64 40.10 25.26
C THR A 99 10.95 40.69 25.80
N LEU A 100 12.05 40.60 25.05
CA LEU A 100 13.31 41.27 25.40
C LEU A 100 13.16 42.79 25.50
N LEU A 101 12.44 43.41 24.57
CA LEU A 101 12.20 44.86 24.56
C LEU A 101 11.29 45.32 25.70
N VAL A 102 10.33 44.49 26.12
CA VAL A 102 9.46 44.75 27.29
C VAL A 102 10.19 44.52 28.63
N LEU A 103 11.11 43.55 28.70
CA LEU A 103 11.92 43.27 29.90
C LEU A 103 13.11 44.23 30.07
N ALA A 104 13.63 44.80 28.98
CA ALA A 104 14.70 45.79 29.01
C ALA A 104 14.42 47.02 29.90
N PRO A 105 13.23 47.67 29.88
CA PRO A 105 12.92 48.80 30.75
C PRO A 105 12.65 48.40 32.20
N LEU A 106 12.35 47.13 32.52
CA LEU A 106 12.19 46.65 33.90
C LEU A 106 13.53 46.29 34.58
N ARG A 107 14.61 46.13 33.81
CA ARG A 107 15.96 45.82 34.32
C ARG A 107 16.86 47.04 34.50
N ARG A 108 16.39 48.25 34.17
CA ARG A 108 17.06 49.53 34.46
C ARG A 108 16.42 50.19 35.66
#